data_AF-A0A2S7SY34-F1
#
_entry.id   AF-A0A2S7SY34-F1
#
_cell.length_a   1.000
_cell.length_b   1.000
_cell.length_c   1.000
_cell.angle_alpha   90.00
_cell.angle_beta   90.00
_cell.angle_gamma   90.00
#
_symmetry.space_group_name_H-M   'P 1'
#
loop_
_entity.id
_entity.type
_entity.pdbx_description
1 polymer ?
#
loop_
_entity_poly.entity_id
_entity_poly.type
_entity_poly.pdbx_seq_one_letter_code
_entity_poly.pdbx_strand_id
1 'polypeptide(L)'
;MIREFLLKYKTGFIVANMVLALVTLQGCFGLLVKPKEESKSVSINLKFTVDSGFVAKSEVLPFLIANGLTDTLNDWWKHWKPADTMGKYYRMDSGGRYLLCVLSADNDQTVATNKLIEIDKTGKMIATQDFSCDWCGINTRTQALNRRGNYFITYSCGHGSTFSSSWFTLFKSIADRERQGQIMESQYEGAPYCQNIYSAWKLVNDTTCVVNYTIENSRVTQNGCEPADVLKTSVAYRIKNGIWGAADSSKIKQMRIAQ
;
A
#
# COMPACT_ATOMS: atom_id res chain seq x y z
N MET A 1 59.69 -4.47 -21.83
CA MET A 1 60.01 -3.94 -20.49
C MET A 1 58.95 -2.97 -19.94
N ILE A 2 58.51 -1.94 -20.67
CA ILE A 2 57.49 -0.96 -20.19
C ILE A 2 56.10 -1.60 -19.95
N ARG A 3 55.70 -2.59 -20.76
CA ARG A 3 54.38 -3.24 -20.67
C ARG A 3 54.20 -4.07 -19.38
N GLU A 4 55.25 -4.69 -18.87
CA GLU A 4 55.20 -5.44 -17.61
C GLU A 4 55.17 -4.53 -16.38
N PHE A 5 55.80 -3.35 -16.47
CA PHE A 5 55.77 -2.36 -15.39
C PHE A 5 54.35 -1.78 -15.18
N LEU A 6 53.62 -1.54 -16.27
CA LEU A 6 52.24 -1.03 -16.22
C LEU A 6 51.22 -2.06 -15.71
N LEU A 7 51.48 -3.36 -15.91
CA LEU A 7 50.63 -4.44 -15.40
C LEU A 7 50.76 -4.61 -13.87
N LYS A 8 51.96 -4.45 -13.31
CA LYS A 8 52.17 -4.47 -11.84
C LYS A 8 51.54 -3.27 -11.13
N TYR A 9 51.49 -2.09 -11.77
CA TYR A 9 50.87 -0.90 -11.15
C TYR A 9 49.34 -0.95 -11.11
N LYS A 10 48.69 -1.59 -12.10
CA LYS A 10 47.22 -1.73 -12.11
C LYS A 10 46.69 -2.69 -11.05
N THR A 11 47.39 -3.78 -10.76
CA THR A 11 46.96 -4.75 -9.72
C THR A 11 47.14 -4.20 -8.31
N GLY A 12 48.20 -3.43 -8.03
CA GLY A 12 48.38 -2.78 -6.73
C GLY A 12 47.30 -1.75 -6.40
N PHE A 13 46.85 -0.97 -7.40
CA PHE A 13 45.83 0.06 -7.21
C PHE A 13 44.42 -0.52 -6.97
N ILE A 14 44.10 -1.67 -7.55
CA ILE A 14 42.82 -2.36 -7.34
C ILE A 14 42.72 -2.95 -5.94
N VAL A 15 43.81 -3.55 -5.43
CA VAL A 15 43.84 -4.15 -4.09
C VAL A 15 43.76 -3.08 -2.99
N ALA A 16 44.43 -1.93 -3.16
CA ALA A 16 44.37 -0.85 -2.18
C ALA A 16 42.95 -0.25 -2.03
N ASN A 17 42.19 -0.12 -3.13
CA ASN A 17 40.81 0.38 -3.09
C ASN A 17 39.83 -0.64 -2.48
N MET A 18 40.06 -1.95 -2.65
CA MET A 18 39.25 -2.99 -2.01
C MET A 18 39.43 -3.02 -0.48
N VAL A 19 40.66 -2.83 0.01
CA VAL A 19 40.92 -2.80 1.46
C VAL A 19 40.32 -1.56 2.11
N LEU A 20 40.37 -0.39 1.45
CA LEU A 20 39.77 0.83 1.97
C LEU A 20 38.22 0.75 2.03
N ALA A 21 37.59 0.06 1.07
CA ALA A 21 36.15 -0.21 1.10
C ALA A 21 35.74 -1.20 2.21
N LEU A 22 36.60 -2.15 2.59
CA LEU A 22 36.33 -3.06 3.71
C LEU A 22 36.42 -2.36 5.07
N VAL A 23 37.36 -1.43 5.24
CA VAL A 23 37.55 -0.72 6.52
C VAL A 23 36.44 0.31 6.77
N THR A 24 35.90 0.95 5.73
CA THR A 24 34.73 1.85 5.88
C THR A 24 33.44 1.09 6.16
N LEU A 25 33.30 -0.16 5.69
CA LEU A 25 32.14 -0.99 6.02
C LEU A 25 32.07 -1.40 7.50
N GLN A 26 33.22 -1.57 8.18
CA GLN A 26 33.24 -1.92 9.60
C GLN A 26 32.91 -0.75 10.54
N GLY A 27 33.09 0.50 10.08
CA GLY A 27 32.80 1.70 10.86
C GLY A 27 31.31 2.06 10.99
N CYS A 28 30.44 1.51 10.13
CA CYS A 28 29.00 1.81 10.16
C CYS A 28 28.15 0.81 10.96
N PHE A 29 28.71 -0.31 11.41
CA PHE A 29 27.96 -1.31 12.20
C PHE A 29 27.92 -1.00 13.71
N GLY A 30 28.51 0.11 14.17
CA GLY A 30 28.60 0.50 15.58
C GLY A 30 27.42 1.32 16.12
N LEU A 31 26.44 1.70 15.30
CA LEU A 31 25.17 2.23 15.81
C LEU A 31 24.33 1.05 16.29
N LEU A 32 24.64 0.60 17.52
CA LEU A 32 23.79 -0.24 18.34
C LEU A 32 22.39 0.40 18.38
N VAL A 33 21.51 -0.07 17.49
CA VAL A 33 20.08 0.13 17.60
C VAL A 33 19.72 -0.42 18.98
N LYS A 34 19.48 0.47 19.94
CA LYS A 34 18.99 0.07 21.25
C LYS A 34 17.75 -0.79 21.00
N PRO A 35 17.71 -2.05 21.49
CA PRO A 35 16.51 -2.86 21.36
C PRO A 35 15.35 -2.05 21.93
N LYS A 36 14.35 -1.80 21.09
CA LYS A 36 13.13 -1.09 21.47
C LYS A 36 12.57 -1.83 22.68
N GLU A 37 12.55 -1.17 23.85
CA GLU A 37 11.98 -1.74 25.07
C GLU A 37 10.59 -2.30 24.73
N GLU A 38 10.38 -3.59 25.01
CA GLU A 38 9.08 -4.23 24.86
C GLU A 38 8.10 -3.53 25.81
N SER A 39 7.36 -2.55 25.30
CA SER A 39 6.31 -1.90 26.05
C SER A 39 5.30 -2.96 26.48
N LYS A 40 4.98 -2.98 27.79
CA LYS A 40 3.92 -3.86 28.32
C LYS A 40 2.62 -3.54 27.57
N SER A 41 2.24 -4.41 26.64
CA SER A 41 1.02 -4.25 25.86
C SER A 41 -0.18 -4.30 26.80
N VAL A 42 -0.88 -3.17 26.94
CA VAL A 42 -2.15 -3.14 27.67
C VAL A 42 -3.19 -3.84 26.79
N SER A 43 -3.72 -4.97 27.24
CA SER A 43 -4.71 -5.74 26.48
C SER A 43 -6.09 -5.08 26.55
N ILE A 44 -6.40 -4.22 25.58
CA ILE A 44 -7.77 -3.78 25.35
C ILE A 44 -8.43 -4.77 24.40
N ASN A 45 -9.37 -5.55 24.93
CA ASN A 45 -10.08 -6.58 24.16
C ASN A 45 -11.08 -5.95 23.20
N LEU A 46 -10.67 -5.76 21.94
CA LEU A 46 -11.61 -5.60 20.83
C LEU A 46 -12.41 -6.91 20.69
N LYS A 47 -13.74 -6.82 20.74
CA LYS A 47 -14.61 -8.00 20.62
C LYS A 47 -15.01 -8.20 19.17
N PHE A 48 -14.47 -9.24 18.54
CA PHE A 48 -14.89 -9.70 17.22
C PHE A 48 -15.88 -10.85 17.37
N THR A 49 -17.14 -10.62 17.04
CA THR A 49 -18.23 -11.60 17.22
C THR A 49 -18.60 -12.35 15.94
N VAL A 50 -18.14 -11.86 14.78
CA VAL A 50 -18.46 -12.37 13.45
C VAL A 50 -17.24 -12.33 12.52
N ASP A 51 -17.35 -12.94 11.34
CA ASP A 51 -16.24 -13.05 10.38
C ASP A 51 -15.85 -11.71 9.73
N SER A 52 -16.74 -10.72 9.75
CA SER A 52 -16.45 -9.37 9.27
C SER A 52 -17.39 -8.37 9.91
N GLY A 53 -16.91 -7.16 10.17
CA GLY A 53 -17.76 -6.12 10.75
C GLY A 53 -17.09 -4.76 10.72
N PHE A 54 -17.77 -3.80 11.34
CA PHE A 54 -17.28 -2.45 11.55
C PHE A 54 -16.95 -2.25 13.02
N VAL A 55 -16.03 -1.33 13.31
CA VAL A 55 -15.72 -0.91 14.69
C VAL A 55 -16.05 0.57 14.86
N ALA A 56 -16.66 0.91 15.99
CA ALA A 56 -16.94 2.30 16.34
C ALA A 56 -15.72 2.97 16.99
N LYS A 57 -15.72 4.31 17.03
CA LYS A 57 -14.70 5.11 17.71
C LYS A 57 -14.54 4.71 19.17
N SER A 58 -15.65 4.53 19.89
CA SER A 58 -15.65 4.16 21.31
C SER A 58 -14.92 2.84 21.59
N GLU A 59 -14.89 1.93 20.60
CA GLU A 59 -14.26 0.63 20.73
C GLU A 59 -12.77 0.69 20.35
N VAL A 60 -12.45 1.36 19.24
CA VAL A 60 -11.10 1.34 18.67
C VAL A 60 -10.17 2.38 19.26
N LEU A 61 -10.65 3.57 19.62
CA LEU A 61 -9.78 4.65 20.08
C LEU A 61 -8.99 4.27 21.35
N PRO A 62 -9.62 3.67 22.39
CA PRO A 62 -8.86 3.20 23.55
C PRO A 62 -7.77 2.21 23.15
N PHE A 63 -8.09 1.27 22.26
CA PHE A 63 -7.14 0.28 21.74
C PHE A 63 -5.94 0.94 21.03
N LEU A 64 -6.18 1.96 20.19
CA LEU A 64 -5.11 2.68 19.51
C LEU A 64 -4.20 3.44 20.50
N ILE A 65 -4.79 4.11 21.49
CA ILE A 65 -4.06 4.84 22.54
C ILE A 65 -3.18 3.88 23.36
N ALA A 66 -3.77 2.78 23.82
CA ALA A 66 -3.09 1.80 24.67
C ALA A 66 -1.90 1.10 23.99
N ASN A 67 -1.90 1.06 22.65
CA ASN A 67 -0.82 0.49 21.86
C ASN A 67 0.11 1.55 21.24
N GLY A 68 -0.07 2.83 21.57
CA GLY A 68 0.73 3.93 21.01
C GLY A 68 0.63 4.04 19.49
N LEU A 69 -0.53 3.72 18.92
CA LEU A 69 -0.79 3.72 17.47
C LEU A 69 -1.42 5.01 16.98
N THR A 70 -1.77 5.93 17.87
CA THR A 70 -2.30 7.24 17.52
C THR A 70 -1.92 8.24 18.59
N ASP A 71 -1.75 9.50 18.17
CA ASP A 71 -1.64 10.62 19.07
C ASP A 71 -3.02 11.26 19.31
N THR A 72 -3.42 11.35 20.57
CA THR A 72 -4.67 12.02 20.99
C THR A 72 -4.53 13.52 21.21
N LEU A 73 -3.31 14.06 21.14
CA LEU A 73 -3.08 15.49 21.22
C LEU A 73 -3.68 16.22 20.01
N ASN A 74 -3.95 15.50 18.91
CA ASN A 74 -4.63 16.06 17.76
C ASN A 74 -6.14 16.21 17.98
N ASP A 75 -6.67 17.40 17.72
CA ASP A 75 -8.09 17.72 17.84
C ASP A 75 -8.99 16.97 16.85
N TRP A 76 -8.44 16.35 15.79
CA TRP A 76 -9.23 15.60 14.79
C TRP A 76 -10.15 14.55 15.41
N TRP A 77 -9.69 13.85 16.44
CA TRP A 77 -10.49 12.85 17.14
C TRP A 77 -11.76 13.47 17.74
N LYS A 78 -11.73 14.73 18.20
CA LYS A 78 -12.87 15.39 18.84
C LYS A 78 -14.05 15.62 17.89
N HIS A 79 -13.79 15.69 16.58
CA HIS A 79 -14.84 15.89 15.57
C HIS A 79 -15.68 14.63 15.30
N TRP A 80 -15.24 13.46 15.77
CA TRP A 80 -15.94 12.20 15.55
C TRP A 80 -16.72 11.77 16.79
N LYS A 81 -17.98 11.36 16.60
CA LYS A 81 -18.84 10.88 17.69
C LYS A 81 -18.39 9.49 18.13
N PRO A 82 -18.61 9.08 19.40
CA PRO A 82 -18.26 7.74 19.87
C PRO A 82 -18.83 6.60 19.02
N ALA A 83 -20.04 6.77 18.47
CA ALA A 83 -20.72 5.78 17.62
C ALA A 83 -20.27 5.79 16.15
N ASP A 84 -19.42 6.75 15.73
CA ASP A 84 -18.97 6.81 14.35
C ASP A 84 -18.15 5.57 14.01
N THR A 85 -18.39 4.98 12.84
CA THR A 85 -17.54 3.92 12.29
C THR A 85 -16.14 4.45 12.06
N MET A 86 -15.14 3.76 12.60
CA MET A 86 -13.72 4.12 12.51
C MET A 86 -12.90 3.11 11.73
N GLY A 87 -13.46 1.95 11.46
CA GLY A 87 -12.76 0.92 10.72
C GLY A 87 -13.62 -0.28 10.41
N LYS A 88 -12.99 -1.23 9.75
CA LYS A 88 -13.59 -2.48 9.30
C LYS A 88 -12.60 -3.61 9.54
N TYR A 89 -13.12 -4.78 9.89
CA TYR A 89 -12.31 -5.96 10.12
C TYR A 89 -12.82 -7.17 9.35
N TYR A 90 -11.92 -8.12 9.14
CA TYR A 90 -12.20 -9.45 8.62
C TYR A 90 -11.41 -10.51 9.39
N ARG A 91 -12.05 -11.65 9.67
CA ARG A 91 -11.39 -12.84 10.16
C ARG A 91 -10.46 -13.39 9.08
N MET A 92 -9.22 -13.67 9.44
CA MET A 92 -8.24 -14.34 8.58
C MET A 92 -8.45 -15.86 8.69
N ASP A 93 -8.15 -16.59 7.61
CA ASP A 93 -8.41 -18.05 7.54
C ASP A 93 -7.60 -18.86 8.58
N SER A 94 -6.50 -18.29 9.04
CA SER A 94 -5.59 -18.91 10.00
C SER A 94 -5.95 -18.58 11.46
N GLY A 95 -6.38 -19.59 12.21
CA GLY A 95 -6.22 -19.63 13.68
C GLY A 95 -7.02 -18.62 14.51
N GLY A 96 -8.09 -18.04 13.96
CA GLY A 96 -8.92 -17.05 14.67
C GLY A 96 -8.29 -15.66 14.75
N ARG A 97 -7.37 -15.34 13.83
CA ARG A 97 -6.80 -14.00 13.67
C ARG A 97 -7.76 -13.07 12.92
N TYR A 98 -7.59 -11.77 13.12
CA TYR A 98 -8.36 -10.73 12.46
C TYR A 98 -7.42 -9.70 11.83
N LEU A 99 -7.79 -9.25 10.63
CA LEU A 99 -7.21 -8.08 10.00
C LEU A 99 -8.18 -6.90 10.19
N LEU A 100 -7.71 -5.86 10.85
CA LEU A 100 -8.44 -4.64 11.14
C LEU A 100 -7.82 -3.49 10.33
N CYS A 101 -8.65 -2.72 9.62
CA CYS A 101 -8.25 -1.46 8.99
C CYS A 101 -8.99 -0.31 9.67
N VAL A 102 -8.24 0.62 10.25
CA VAL A 102 -8.78 1.70 11.07
C VAL A 102 -8.18 3.03 10.68
N LEU A 103 -8.99 4.07 10.73
CA LEU A 103 -8.54 5.43 10.51
C LEU A 103 -7.73 5.89 11.72
N SER A 104 -6.48 6.27 11.50
CA SER A 104 -5.57 6.89 12.46
C SER A 104 -5.42 8.37 12.13
N ALA A 105 -5.65 9.23 13.11
CA ALA A 105 -5.18 10.62 13.06
C ALA A 105 -3.84 10.67 13.80
N ASP A 106 -2.74 10.48 13.06
CA ASP A 106 -1.40 10.64 13.61
C ASP A 106 -1.00 12.12 13.58
N ASN A 107 -0.22 12.57 14.57
CA ASN A 107 -0.07 14.00 14.89
C ASN A 107 0.63 14.82 13.80
N ASP A 108 1.39 14.18 12.92
CA ASP A 108 2.22 14.86 11.92
C ASP A 108 1.58 14.93 10.53
N GLN A 109 0.41 14.31 10.34
CA GLN A 109 -0.23 14.27 9.02
C GLN A 109 -1.46 15.15 8.99
N THR A 110 -1.48 16.10 8.05
CA THR A 110 -2.67 16.90 7.71
C THR A 110 -3.81 16.05 7.14
N VAL A 111 -3.56 14.77 6.87
CA VAL A 111 -4.48 13.81 6.27
C VAL A 111 -4.57 12.59 7.18
N ALA A 112 -5.81 12.17 7.48
CA ALA A 112 -6.05 10.95 8.24
C ALA A 112 -5.55 9.73 7.44
N THR A 113 -4.69 8.91 8.05
CA THR A 113 -4.16 7.69 7.44
C THR A 113 -4.95 6.49 7.90
N ASN A 114 -4.95 5.40 7.13
CA ASN A 114 -5.43 4.13 7.61
C ASN A 114 -4.27 3.32 8.19
N LYS A 115 -4.57 2.46 9.15
CA LYS A 115 -3.61 1.52 9.73
C LYS A 115 -4.20 0.13 9.62
N LEU A 116 -3.43 -0.79 9.05
CA LEU A 116 -3.74 -2.21 9.07
C LEU A 116 -3.15 -2.82 10.33
N ILE A 117 -3.95 -3.59 11.06
CA ILE A 117 -3.57 -4.19 12.33
C ILE A 117 -4.00 -5.65 12.28
N GLU A 118 -3.04 -6.55 12.45
CA GLU A 118 -3.29 -7.97 12.62
C GLU A 118 -3.39 -8.27 14.11
N ILE A 119 -4.48 -8.91 14.52
CA ILE A 119 -4.81 -9.18 15.92
C ILE A 119 -5.11 -10.66 16.07
N ASP A 120 -4.63 -11.28 17.15
CA ASP A 120 -4.96 -12.66 17.47
C ASP A 120 -6.35 -12.81 18.13
N LYS A 121 -6.75 -14.05 18.41
CA LYS A 121 -8.02 -14.35 19.07
C LYS A 121 -8.16 -13.76 20.49
N THR A 122 -7.05 -13.32 21.10
CA THR A 122 -7.01 -12.74 22.44
C THR A 122 -7.02 -11.22 22.42
N GLY A 123 -7.07 -10.59 21.24
CA GLY A 123 -6.99 -9.14 21.11
C GLY A 123 -5.56 -8.61 21.12
N LYS A 124 -4.54 -9.48 21.11
CA LYS A 124 -3.13 -9.05 21.06
C LYS A 124 -2.74 -8.68 19.64
N MET A 125 -2.10 -7.52 19.47
CA MET A 125 -1.54 -7.10 18.20
C MET A 125 -0.35 -7.98 17.80
N ILE A 126 -0.39 -8.51 16.58
CA ILE A 126 0.68 -9.33 15.97
C ILE A 126 1.54 -8.46 15.05
N ALA A 127 0.90 -7.68 14.18
CA ALA A 127 1.56 -6.85 13.19
C ALA A 127 0.75 -5.59 12.96
N THR A 128 1.43 -4.52 12.55
CA THR A 128 0.81 -3.26 12.16
C THR A 128 1.52 -2.72 10.92
N GLN A 129 0.79 -2.05 10.06
CA GLN A 129 1.34 -1.38 8.89
C GLN A 129 0.54 -0.13 8.57
N ASP A 130 1.24 0.98 8.39
CA ASP A 130 0.62 2.20 7.92
C ASP A 130 0.15 2.07 6.48
N PHE A 131 -0.94 2.78 6.18
CA PHE A 131 -1.53 2.81 4.87
C PHE A 131 -2.16 4.17 4.60
N SER A 132 -1.58 4.94 3.69
CA SER A 132 -2.31 6.08 3.16
C SER A 132 -3.36 5.60 2.15
N CYS A 133 -4.63 5.81 2.48
CA CYS A 133 -5.70 5.86 1.50
C CYS A 133 -5.91 7.34 1.23
N ASP A 134 -5.07 7.92 0.37
CA ASP A 134 -5.21 9.33 -0.02
C ASP A 134 -6.60 9.54 -0.61
N TRP A 135 -7.20 10.71 -0.35
CA TRP A 135 -8.59 11.13 -0.63
C TRP A 135 -9.22 10.61 -1.94
N CYS A 136 -9.56 9.33 -2.02
CA CYS A 136 -10.12 8.72 -3.22
C CYS A 136 -11.62 9.04 -3.44
N GLY A 137 -12.21 9.96 -2.67
CA GLY A 137 -13.68 10.00 -2.48
C GLY A 137 -14.25 8.71 -1.88
N ILE A 138 -13.39 7.75 -1.53
CA ILE A 138 -13.72 6.50 -0.84
C ILE A 138 -13.99 6.86 0.61
N ASN A 139 -15.05 6.29 1.17
CA ASN A 139 -15.28 6.38 2.60
C ASN A 139 -14.20 5.55 3.31
N THR A 140 -13.12 6.21 3.72
CA THR A 140 -11.92 5.60 4.33
C THR A 140 -12.27 4.72 5.53
N ARG A 141 -13.40 4.94 6.19
CA ARG A 141 -13.87 4.16 7.35
C ARG A 141 -14.50 2.82 6.96
N THR A 142 -15.12 2.71 5.79
CA THR A 142 -15.95 1.55 5.41
C THR A 142 -15.47 0.82 4.16
N GLN A 143 -14.70 1.49 3.31
CA GLN A 143 -14.30 1.00 1.99
C GLN A 143 -12.78 0.85 1.83
N ALA A 144 -11.96 1.30 2.79
CA ALA A 144 -10.50 1.16 2.72
C ALA A 144 -10.02 -0.31 2.76
N LEU A 145 -10.81 -1.22 3.33
CA LEU A 145 -10.52 -2.65 3.39
C LEU A 145 -11.69 -3.48 2.86
N ASN A 146 -11.44 -4.32 1.87
CA ASN A 146 -12.40 -5.27 1.33
C ASN A 146 -11.81 -6.68 1.29
N ARG A 147 -12.67 -7.69 1.12
CA ARG A 147 -12.27 -9.08 1.00
C ARG A 147 -12.91 -9.71 -0.24
N ARG A 148 -12.15 -10.50 -0.99
CA ARG A 148 -12.65 -11.31 -2.10
C ARG A 148 -11.96 -12.68 -2.10
N GLY A 149 -12.73 -13.72 -1.81
CA GLY A 149 -12.16 -15.04 -1.49
C GLY A 149 -11.23 -14.93 -0.29
N ASN A 150 -9.99 -15.41 -0.46
CA ASN A 150 -8.96 -15.39 0.59
C ASN A 150 -8.04 -14.17 0.52
N TYR A 151 -8.34 -13.19 -0.34
CA TYR A 151 -7.57 -11.97 -0.48
C TYR A 151 -8.25 -10.78 0.18
N PHE A 152 -7.45 -9.98 0.88
CA PHE A 152 -7.79 -8.63 1.29
C PHE A 152 -7.42 -7.64 0.19
N ILE A 153 -8.20 -6.56 0.10
CA ILE A 153 -8.09 -5.51 -0.91
C ILE A 153 -7.99 -4.19 -0.17
N THR A 154 -6.97 -3.41 -0.49
CA THR A 154 -6.85 -2.01 -0.06
C THR A 154 -6.69 -1.11 -1.28
N TYR A 155 -7.31 0.08 -1.23
CA TYR A 155 -7.29 1.06 -2.33
C TYR A 155 -6.43 2.28 -1.98
N SER A 156 -5.51 2.64 -2.86
CA SER A 156 -4.69 3.84 -2.77
C SER A 156 -4.99 4.73 -3.96
N CYS A 157 -4.86 6.05 -3.79
CA CYS A 157 -5.06 6.99 -4.89
C CYS A 157 -3.91 7.97 -5.00
N GLY A 158 -3.80 8.59 -6.17
CA GLY A 158 -2.88 9.67 -6.45
C GLY A 158 -3.66 10.82 -7.05
N HIS A 159 -3.41 12.03 -6.57
CA HIS A 159 -4.08 13.24 -7.03
C HIS A 159 -3.07 14.33 -7.38
N GLY A 160 -3.38 15.10 -8.41
CA GLY A 160 -2.68 16.32 -8.81
C GLY A 160 -3.66 17.25 -9.52
N SER A 161 -3.24 18.48 -9.82
CA SER A 161 -4.14 19.50 -10.38
C SER A 161 -4.83 19.09 -11.69
N THR A 162 -4.21 18.19 -12.47
CA THR A 162 -4.72 17.68 -13.74
C THR A 162 -4.69 16.15 -13.80
N PHE A 163 -4.62 15.49 -12.65
CA PHE A 163 -4.41 14.04 -12.56
C PHE A 163 -5.17 13.45 -11.38
N SER A 164 -5.84 12.33 -11.60
CA SER A 164 -6.35 11.48 -10.52
C SER A 164 -6.15 10.02 -10.90
N SER A 165 -5.90 9.15 -9.93
CA SER A 165 -5.70 7.73 -10.18
C SER A 165 -6.06 6.94 -8.94
N SER A 166 -6.51 5.70 -9.16
CA SER A 166 -6.70 4.72 -8.10
C SER A 166 -6.01 3.41 -8.45
N TRP A 167 -5.48 2.77 -7.42
CA TRP A 167 -4.89 1.44 -7.48
C TRP A 167 -5.43 0.60 -6.34
N PHE A 168 -5.48 -0.71 -6.54
CA PHE A 168 -5.75 -1.66 -5.47
C PHE A 168 -4.59 -2.62 -5.27
N THR A 169 -4.46 -3.11 -4.03
CA THR A 169 -3.48 -4.12 -3.63
C THR A 169 -4.22 -5.35 -3.16
N LEU A 170 -3.83 -6.53 -3.65
CA LEU A 170 -4.36 -7.83 -3.23
C LEU A 170 -3.33 -8.55 -2.34
N PHE A 171 -3.68 -8.89 -1.10
CA PHE A 171 -2.76 -9.56 -0.17
C PHE A 171 -3.49 -10.56 0.75
N LYS A 172 -2.76 -11.52 1.32
CA LYS A 172 -3.30 -12.52 2.27
C LYS A 172 -2.90 -12.23 3.72
N SER A 173 -1.76 -11.55 3.93
CA SER A 173 -1.27 -11.12 5.24
C SER A 173 -0.63 -9.72 5.16
N ILE A 174 -0.45 -9.04 6.29
CA ILE A 174 0.22 -7.72 6.32
C ILE A 174 1.64 -7.80 5.76
N ALA A 175 2.39 -8.86 6.10
CA ALA A 175 3.75 -9.08 5.60
C ALA A 175 3.82 -9.17 4.07
N ASP A 176 2.76 -9.68 3.43
CA ASP A 176 2.68 -9.74 1.97
C ASP A 176 2.51 -8.36 1.35
N ARG A 177 1.81 -7.43 2.04
CA ARG A 177 1.39 -6.14 1.48
C ARG A 177 2.56 -5.25 1.08
N GLU A 178 3.60 -5.15 1.90
CA GLU A 178 4.79 -4.32 1.60
C GLU A 178 5.52 -4.75 0.32
N ARG A 179 5.35 -6.00 -0.08
CA ARG A 179 5.97 -6.58 -1.27
C ARG A 179 5.06 -6.52 -2.49
N GLN A 180 3.76 -6.21 -2.32
CA GLN A 180 2.83 -6.28 -3.43
C GLN A 180 3.01 -5.12 -4.40
N GLY A 181 2.96 -5.47 -5.69
CA GLY A 181 2.65 -4.51 -6.72
C GLY A 181 1.21 -4.02 -6.59
N GLN A 182 1.02 -2.73 -6.82
CA GLN A 182 -0.29 -2.13 -7.00
C GLN A 182 -0.84 -2.45 -8.39
N ILE A 183 -2.14 -2.70 -8.47
CA ILE A 183 -2.87 -2.89 -9.73
C ILE A 183 -3.70 -1.64 -9.99
N MET A 184 -3.48 -1.00 -11.13
CA MET A 184 -4.21 0.21 -11.51
C MET A 184 -5.68 -0.13 -11.71
N GLU A 185 -6.55 0.65 -11.07
CA GLU A 185 -7.99 0.55 -11.18
C GLU A 185 -8.55 1.63 -12.10
N SER A 186 -8.12 2.87 -11.88
CA SER A 186 -8.50 4.01 -12.71
C SER A 186 -7.39 5.06 -12.79
N GLN A 187 -7.43 5.87 -13.84
CA GLN A 187 -6.55 7.01 -14.05
C GLN A 187 -7.29 8.04 -14.90
N TYR A 188 -7.21 9.30 -14.52
CA TYR A 188 -7.65 10.45 -15.29
C TYR A 188 -6.45 11.37 -15.46
N GLU A 189 -6.21 11.77 -16.70
CA GLU A 189 -5.26 12.81 -17.08
C GLU A 189 -5.99 13.89 -17.88
N GLY A 190 -5.91 15.13 -17.40
CA GLY A 190 -6.37 16.31 -18.12
C GLY A 190 -5.43 16.70 -19.27
N ALA A 191 -5.57 17.93 -19.77
CA ALA A 191 -4.68 18.45 -20.80
C ALA A 191 -3.19 18.42 -20.33
N PRO A 192 -2.24 18.08 -21.21
CA PRO A 192 -2.41 17.87 -22.65
C PRO A 192 -2.76 16.43 -23.07
N TYR A 193 -2.86 15.47 -22.15
CA TYR A 193 -3.04 14.05 -22.51
C TYR A 193 -4.50 13.65 -22.69
N CYS A 194 -5.41 14.22 -21.90
CA CYS A 194 -6.85 14.03 -22.05
C CYS A 194 -7.25 12.53 -22.11
N GLN A 195 -6.83 11.73 -21.13
CA GLN A 195 -7.05 10.29 -21.09
C GLN A 195 -7.80 9.86 -19.84
N ASN A 196 -8.78 8.97 -20.00
CA ASN A 196 -9.43 8.25 -18.91
C ASN A 196 -9.15 6.75 -19.04
N ILE A 197 -8.68 6.13 -17.96
CA ILE A 197 -8.57 4.69 -17.81
C ILE A 197 -9.47 4.29 -16.65
N TYR A 198 -10.27 3.26 -16.85
CA TYR A 198 -11.00 2.58 -15.77
C TYR A 198 -11.02 1.10 -16.03
N SER A 199 -11.25 0.32 -14.97
CA SER A 199 -11.16 -1.12 -15.06
C SER A 199 -12.27 -1.86 -14.33
N ALA A 200 -12.56 -3.06 -14.85
CA ALA A 200 -13.35 -4.06 -14.16
C ALA A 200 -12.48 -5.31 -13.97
N TRP A 201 -12.30 -5.72 -12.72
CA TRP A 201 -11.42 -6.83 -12.38
C TRP A 201 -12.15 -7.98 -11.70
N LYS A 202 -11.61 -9.19 -11.87
CA LYS A 202 -12.06 -10.40 -11.20
C LYS A 202 -10.89 -11.28 -10.81
N LEU A 203 -10.98 -11.87 -9.62
CA LEU A 203 -10.10 -12.96 -9.22
C LEU A 203 -10.59 -14.23 -9.92
N VAL A 204 -9.81 -14.78 -10.84
CA VAL A 204 -10.17 -16.02 -11.56
C VAL A 204 -9.89 -17.24 -10.69
N ASN A 205 -8.78 -17.21 -9.96
CA ASN A 205 -8.39 -18.20 -8.97
C ASN A 205 -7.38 -17.59 -7.99
N ASP A 206 -6.87 -18.39 -7.06
CA ASP A 206 -5.91 -18.00 -6.03
C ASP A 206 -4.56 -17.49 -6.54
N THR A 207 -4.27 -17.57 -7.83
CA THR A 207 -3.00 -17.12 -8.41
C THR A 207 -3.15 -16.14 -9.56
N THR A 208 -4.38 -15.91 -10.03
CA THR A 208 -4.66 -15.14 -11.24
C THR A 208 -5.81 -14.17 -11.04
N CYS A 209 -5.52 -12.89 -11.24
CA CYS A 209 -6.49 -11.81 -11.34
C CYS A 209 -6.54 -11.33 -12.79
N VAL A 210 -7.73 -11.12 -13.35
CA VAL A 210 -7.88 -10.55 -14.69
C VAL A 210 -8.52 -9.18 -14.56
N VAL A 211 -7.86 -8.19 -15.14
CA VAL A 211 -8.30 -6.80 -15.17
C VAL A 211 -8.63 -6.44 -16.61
N ASN A 212 -9.86 -5.97 -16.83
CA ASN A 212 -10.31 -5.47 -18.14
C ASN A 212 -10.29 -3.95 -18.08
N TYR A 213 -9.38 -3.36 -18.84
CA TYR A 213 -9.22 -1.92 -18.95
C TYR A 213 -10.05 -1.37 -20.11
N THR A 214 -10.66 -0.23 -19.88
CA THR A 214 -11.18 0.66 -20.92
C THR A 214 -10.39 1.95 -20.85
N ILE A 215 -9.86 2.38 -22.00
CA ILE A 215 -9.01 3.55 -22.17
C ILE A 215 -9.74 4.46 -23.14
N GLU A 216 -10.23 5.59 -22.65
CA GLU A 216 -10.89 6.61 -23.44
C GLU A 216 -9.88 7.74 -23.65
N ASN A 217 -9.41 7.87 -24.89
CA ASN A 217 -8.55 8.97 -25.28
C ASN A 217 -9.43 10.09 -25.85
N SER A 218 -9.08 11.31 -25.50
CA SER A 218 -9.74 12.51 -25.95
C SER A 218 -8.71 13.43 -26.61
N ARG A 219 -9.13 14.16 -27.65
CA ARG A 219 -8.32 15.19 -28.28
C ARG A 219 -8.40 16.48 -27.48
N VAL A 220 -7.28 17.20 -27.38
CA VAL A 220 -7.26 18.55 -26.83
C VAL A 220 -7.87 19.52 -27.85
N THR A 221 -8.84 20.32 -27.41
CA THR A 221 -9.48 21.39 -28.19
C THR A 221 -9.44 22.71 -27.41
N GLN A 222 -9.89 23.79 -28.04
CA GLN A 222 -10.03 25.10 -27.38
C GLN A 222 -11.01 25.05 -26.19
N ASN A 223 -11.96 24.09 -26.21
CA ASN A 223 -12.98 23.93 -25.18
C ASN A 223 -12.62 22.83 -24.15
N GLY A 224 -11.40 22.26 -24.22
CA GLY A 224 -10.95 21.18 -23.35
C GLY A 224 -10.82 19.83 -24.07
N CYS A 225 -11.02 18.73 -23.35
CA CYS A 225 -10.88 17.38 -23.89
C CYS A 225 -12.18 16.92 -24.58
N GLU A 226 -12.12 16.52 -25.84
CA GLU A 226 -13.26 15.92 -26.57
C GLU A 226 -12.99 14.44 -26.87
N PRO A 227 -13.97 13.53 -26.69
CA PRO A 227 -13.78 12.11 -26.97
C PRO A 227 -13.27 11.85 -28.39
N ALA A 228 -12.27 10.98 -28.53
CA ALA A 228 -11.67 10.63 -29.82
C ALA A 228 -11.74 9.12 -30.09
N ASP A 229 -11.27 8.30 -29.15
CA ASP A 229 -11.21 6.86 -29.30
C ASP A 229 -11.34 6.11 -27.97
N VAL A 230 -11.77 4.86 -28.07
CA VAL A 230 -11.92 3.95 -26.92
C VAL A 230 -11.22 2.64 -27.24
N LEU A 231 -10.18 2.33 -26.47
CA LEU A 231 -9.46 1.06 -26.53
C LEU A 231 -9.87 0.18 -25.34
N LYS A 232 -10.07 -1.11 -25.60
CA LYS A 232 -10.31 -2.12 -24.56
C LYS A 232 -9.22 -3.17 -24.58
N THR A 233 -8.69 -3.50 -23.41
CA THR A 233 -7.67 -4.55 -23.27
C THR A 233 -7.83 -5.31 -21.97
N SER A 234 -7.41 -6.58 -21.98
CA SER A 234 -7.43 -7.44 -20.79
C SER A 234 -6.01 -7.85 -20.41
N VAL A 235 -5.70 -7.66 -19.14
CA VAL A 235 -4.40 -8.01 -18.56
C VAL A 235 -4.61 -9.02 -17.43
N ALA A 236 -3.94 -10.15 -17.56
CA ALA A 236 -3.84 -11.11 -16.48
C ALA A 236 -2.68 -10.70 -15.56
N TYR A 237 -2.97 -10.55 -14.28
CA TYR A 237 -2.00 -10.43 -13.21
C TYR A 237 -1.84 -11.81 -12.56
N ARG A 238 -0.60 -12.24 -12.36
CA ARG A 238 -0.27 -13.51 -11.70
C ARG A 238 0.57 -13.24 -10.47
N ILE A 239 0.32 -13.99 -9.41
CA ILE A 239 1.15 -13.95 -8.21
C ILE A 239 2.37 -14.85 -8.40
N LYS A 240 3.58 -14.30 -8.22
CA LYS A 240 4.84 -15.05 -8.22
C LYS A 240 5.69 -14.59 -7.03
N ASN A 241 6.16 -15.54 -6.23
CA ASN A 241 6.89 -15.28 -4.98
C ASN A 241 6.14 -14.32 -4.04
N GLY A 242 4.81 -14.46 -4.00
CA GLY A 242 3.95 -13.60 -3.21
C GLY A 242 3.84 -12.16 -3.75
N ILE A 243 4.13 -11.88 -5.02
CA ILE A 243 3.98 -10.53 -5.61
C ILE A 243 3.10 -10.61 -6.85
N TRP A 244 2.07 -9.78 -6.93
CA TRP A 244 1.28 -9.62 -8.16
C TRP A 244 2.05 -8.87 -9.24
N GLY A 245 2.12 -9.46 -10.44
CA GLY A 245 2.69 -8.82 -11.62
C GLY A 245 1.87 -9.09 -12.88
N ALA A 246 1.87 -8.15 -13.81
CA ALA A 246 1.23 -8.35 -15.11
C ALA A 246 1.96 -9.46 -15.88
N ALA A 247 1.21 -10.47 -16.34
CA ALA A 247 1.75 -11.56 -17.15
C ALA A 247 2.27 -11.08 -18.51
N ASP A 248 1.71 -9.97 -19.01
CA ASP A 248 2.16 -9.26 -20.19
C ASP A 248 2.23 -7.76 -19.88
N SER A 249 3.43 -7.29 -19.54
CA SER A 249 3.67 -5.88 -19.21
C SER A 249 3.62 -4.96 -20.43
N SER A 250 3.69 -5.50 -21.66
CA SER A 250 3.59 -4.69 -22.88
C SER A 250 2.21 -4.04 -23.02
N LYS A 251 1.16 -4.76 -22.61
CA LYS A 251 -0.21 -4.22 -22.56
C LYS A 251 -0.34 -3.05 -21.59
N ILE A 252 0.35 -3.10 -20.46
CA ILE A 252 0.38 -1.97 -19.51
C ILE A 252 1.11 -0.77 -20.11
N LYS A 253 2.25 -1.02 -20.76
CA LYS A 253 3.02 0.04 -21.42
C LYS A 253 2.19 0.72 -22.51
N GLN A 254 1.46 -0.03 -23.32
CA GLN A 254 0.58 0.51 -24.36
C GLN A 254 -0.46 1.49 -23.81
N MET A 255 -0.94 1.30 -22.57
CA MET A 255 -1.88 2.24 -21.95
C MET A 255 -1.24 3.60 -21.64
N ARG A 256 0.08 3.63 -21.38
CA ARG A 256 0.84 4.82 -20.97
C ARG A 256 1.53 5.55 -22.13
N ILE A 257 1.45 5.04 -23.35
CA ILE A 257 2.26 5.49 -24.51
C ILE A 257 1.53 6.50 -25.40
N ALA A 258 0.32 6.96 -25.05
CA ALA A 258 -0.25 8.15 -25.69
C ALA A 258 0.39 9.47 -25.17
N GLN A 259 1.70 9.44 -24.86
CA GLN A 259 2.53 10.58 -24.44
C GLN A 259 3.55 10.92 -25.53
#